data_AF-K9WJG0-F1
#
_entry.id   AF-K9WJG0-F1
#
_cell.length_a   1.000
_cell.length_b   1.000
_cell.length_c   1.000
_cell.angle_alpha   90.00
_cell.angle_beta   90.00
_cell.angle_gamma   90.00
#
_symmetry.space_group_name_H-M   'P 1'
#
loop_
_entity.id
_entity.type
_entity.pdbx_description
1 polymer ?
#
loop_
_entity_poly.entity_id
_entity_poly.type
_entity_poly.pdbx_seq_one_letter_code
_entity_poly.pdbx_strand_id
1 'polypeptide(L)'
;MKSTKSNLKTWLSLSAGTFLGLIAINLGLPALFLILRVPSFAVGNKDLWILRWKNDASGSGIEFNLVFLLMVAIVVGLVGLLIKVQSKRHR
;
A
#
# COMPACT_ATOMS: atom_id res chain seq x y z
N MET A 1 -27.89 12.20 -8.01
CA MET A 1 -27.33 11.86 -6.67
C MET A 1 -26.98 10.37 -6.47
N LYS A 2 -27.74 9.40 -7.02
CA LYS A 2 -27.45 7.95 -6.86
C LYS A 2 -26.07 7.50 -7.41
N SER A 3 -25.59 8.05 -8.54
CA SER A 3 -24.31 7.61 -9.12
C SER A 3 -23.09 8.10 -8.35
N THR A 4 -23.09 9.34 -7.84
CA THR A 4 -21.98 9.88 -7.03
C THR A 4 -21.77 9.08 -5.75
N LYS A 5 -22.85 8.70 -5.07
CA LYS A 5 -22.80 7.85 -3.88
C LYS A 5 -22.25 6.45 -4.19
N SER A 6 -22.61 5.88 -5.34
CA SER A 6 -22.10 4.58 -5.79
C SER A 6 -20.62 4.61 -6.16
N ASN A 7 -20.16 5.69 -6.81
CA ASN A 7 -18.76 5.89 -7.16
C ASN A 7 -17.90 6.10 -5.92
N LEU A 8 -18.36 6.92 -4.95
CA LEU A 8 -17.67 7.11 -3.68
C LEU A 8 -17.52 5.80 -2.91
N LYS A 9 -18.60 5.00 -2.82
CA LYS A 9 -18.55 3.68 -2.17
C LYS A 9 -17.57 2.74 -2.87
N THR A 10 -17.57 2.74 -4.21
CA THR A 10 -16.63 1.93 -5.00
C THR A 10 -15.19 2.34 -4.72
N TRP A 11 -14.90 3.65 -4.78
CA TRP A 11 -13.56 4.18 -4.53
C TRP A 11 -13.07 3.88 -3.11
N LEU A 12 -13.90 4.09 -2.09
CA LEU A 12 -13.57 3.76 -0.71
C LEU A 12 -13.31 2.26 -0.54
N SER A 13 -14.14 1.41 -1.14
CA SER A 13 -13.97 -0.04 -1.07
C SER A 13 -12.66 -0.49 -1.73
N LEU A 14 -12.32 0.08 -2.89
CA LEU A 14 -11.06 -0.21 -3.59
C LEU A 14 -9.87 0.26 -2.76
N SER A 15 -9.91 1.50 -2.26
CA SER A 15 -8.84 2.08 -1.45
C SER A 15 -8.63 1.28 -0.17
N ALA A 16 -9.70 0.95 0.55
CA ALA A 16 -9.64 0.13 1.76
C ALA A 16 -9.09 -1.27 1.48
N GLY A 17 -9.55 -1.92 0.41
CA GLY A 17 -9.06 -3.23 -0.01
C GLY A 17 -7.56 -3.20 -0.35
N THR A 18 -7.12 -2.20 -1.10
CA THR A 18 -5.70 -2.00 -1.41
C THR A 18 -4.89 -1.75 -0.15
N PHE A 19 -5.36 -0.88 0.75
CA PHE A 19 -4.66 -0.59 1.99
C PHE A 19 -4.46 -1.83 2.87
N LEU A 20 -5.52 -2.63 3.05
CA LEU A 20 -5.45 -3.90 3.79
C LEU A 20 -4.52 -4.91 3.12
N GLY A 21 -4.57 -5.01 1.78
CA GLY A 21 -3.65 -5.87 1.03
C GLY A 21 -2.18 -5.45 1.20
N LEU A 22 -1.90 -4.15 1.16
CA LEU A 22 -0.55 -3.63 1.41
C LEU A 22 -0.09 -3.92 2.84
N ILE A 23 -0.96 -3.78 3.85
CA ILE A 23 -0.66 -4.19 5.22
C ILE A 23 -0.29 -5.67 5.29
N ALA A 24 -1.08 -6.54 4.66
CA ALA A 24 -0.81 -7.98 4.67
C ALA A 24 0.55 -8.32 4.02
N ILE A 25 0.88 -7.68 2.90
CA ILE A 25 2.19 -7.83 2.24
C ILE A 25 3.32 -7.39 3.20
N ASN A 26 3.15 -6.25 3.85
CA ASN A 26 4.14 -5.70 4.78
C ASN A 26 4.37 -6.56 6.02
N LEU A 27 3.34 -7.28 6.48
CA LEU A 27 3.46 -8.26 7.56
C LEU A 27 4.22 -9.53 7.12
N GLY A 28 4.14 -9.90 5.84
CA GLY A 28 4.85 -11.06 5.28
C GLY A 28 6.31 -10.78 4.89
N LEU A 29 6.63 -9.53 4.54
CA LEU A 29 7.97 -9.13 4.10
C LEU A 29 9.11 -9.47 5.07
N PRO A 30 8.97 -9.30 6.41
CA PRO A 30 10.01 -9.68 7.36
C PRO A 30 10.43 -11.14 7.25
N ALA A 31 9.47 -12.05 7.12
CA ALA A 31 9.76 -13.48 6.99
C ALA A 31 10.58 -13.77 5.73
N LEU A 32 10.19 -13.16 4.60
CA LEU A 32 10.92 -13.28 3.34
C LEU A 32 12.34 -12.71 3.44
N PHE A 33 12.50 -11.52 4.04
CA PHE A 33 13.81 -10.88 4.20
C PHE A 33 14.74 -11.66 5.12
N LEU A 34 14.21 -12.30 6.16
CA LEU A 34 14.99 -13.18 7.03
C LEU A 34 15.47 -14.44 6.29
N ILE A 35 14.59 -15.10 5.53
CA ILE A 35 14.94 -16.29 4.74
C ILE A 35 16.06 -15.96 3.74
N LEU A 36 15.98 -14.80 3.10
CA LEU A 36 16.95 -14.35 2.11
C LEU A 36 18.17 -13.64 2.72
N ARG A 37 18.23 -13.50 4.06
CA ARG A 37 19.29 -12.80 4.80
C ARG A 37 19.58 -11.39 4.24
N VAL A 38 18.52 -10.65 3.92
CA VAL A 38 18.63 -9.31 3.33
C VAL A 38 19.32 -8.37 4.32
N PRO A 39 20.38 -7.64 3.92
CA PRO A 39 21.05 -6.68 4.80
C PRO A 39 20.13 -5.49 5.12
N SER A 40 20.40 -4.79 6.22
CA SER A 40 19.65 -3.58 6.60
C SER A 40 19.61 -2.56 5.44
N PHE A 41 18.43 -2.00 5.19
CA PHE A 41 18.25 -0.96 4.18
C PHE A 41 17.14 0.02 4.58
N ALA A 42 17.16 1.19 3.98
CA ALA A 42 16.07 2.16 4.07
C ALA A 42 15.72 2.66 2.68
N VAL A 43 14.42 2.73 2.39
CA VAL A 43 13.88 3.31 1.16
C VAL A 43 13.30 4.68 1.50
N GLY A 44 13.81 5.70 0.83
CA GLY A 44 13.46 7.11 1.05
C GLY A 44 14.55 7.88 1.81
N ASN A 45 14.24 9.13 2.14
CA ASN A 45 15.12 10.03 2.89
C ASN A 45 14.71 10.07 4.37
N LYS A 46 15.56 10.63 5.24
CA LYS A 46 15.33 10.68 6.70
C LYS A 46 13.90 11.05 7.10
N ASP A 47 13.34 12.11 6.52
CA ASP A 47 12.00 12.63 6.85
C ASP A 47 10.87 12.06 5.98
N LEU A 48 11.22 11.50 4.81
CA LEU A 48 10.28 10.92 3.84
C LEU A 48 10.64 9.45 3.57
N TRP A 49 10.73 8.68 4.65
CA TRP A 49 10.99 7.26 4.57
C TRP A 49 9.72 6.50 4.26
N ILE A 50 9.84 5.45 3.44
CA ILE A 50 8.73 4.59 2.99
C ILE A 50 8.80 3.26 3.74
N LEU A 51 9.98 2.66 3.76
CA LEU A 51 10.27 1.36 4.34
C LEU A 51 11.66 1.37 4.95
N ARG A 52 11.80 0.82 6.16
CA ARG A 52 13.09 0.56 6.79
C ARG A 52 13.13 -0.89 7.22
N TRP A 53 14.17 -1.58 6.79
CA TRP A 53 14.47 -2.94 7.20
C TRP A 53 15.76 -2.91 8.01
N LYS A 54 15.71 -3.47 9.21
CA LYS A 54 16.85 -3.70 10.08
C LYS A 54 17.09 -5.19 10.19
N ASN A 55 18.33 -5.61 9.95
CA ASN A 55 18.79 -6.97 10.15
C ASN A 55 20.27 -6.93 10.52
N ASP A 56 20.54 -6.76 11.81
CA ASP A 56 21.90 -6.69 12.37
C ASP A 56 22.00 -7.50 13.67
N ALA A 57 23.18 -7.46 14.31
CA ALA A 57 23.45 -8.21 15.53
C ALA A 57 22.55 -7.83 16.72
N SER A 58 21.92 -6.65 16.69
CA SER A 58 20.98 -6.21 17.72
C SER A 58 19.54 -6.65 17.47
N GLY A 59 19.28 -7.28 16.31
CA GLY A 59 17.99 -7.88 15.97
C GLY A 59 17.51 -7.52 14.57
N SER A 60 16.32 -8.01 14.25
CA SER A 60 15.62 -7.75 13.00
C SER A 60 14.30 -7.02 13.22
N GLY A 61 13.91 -6.17 12.27
CA GLY A 61 12.68 -5.38 12.37
C GLY A 61 12.36 -4.66 11.08
N ILE A 62 11.06 -4.45 10.82
CA ILE A 62 10.57 -3.70 9.68
C ILE A 62 9.73 -2.52 10.15
N GLU A 63 9.94 -1.36 9.57
CA GLU A 63 9.12 -0.17 9.78
C GLU A 63 8.56 0.27 8.43
N PHE A 64 7.27 0.60 8.40
CA PHE A 64 6.60 1.15 7.23
C PHE A 64 5.91 2.47 7.57
N ASN A 65 5.97 3.41 6.65
CA ASN A 65 5.26 4.66 6.80
C ASN A 65 3.81 4.48 6.34
N LEU A 66 2.91 4.41 7.32
CA LEU A 66 1.47 4.22 7.07
C LEU A 66 0.85 5.33 6.21
N VAL A 67 1.39 6.55 6.27
CA VAL A 67 0.92 7.65 5.44
C VAL A 67 1.20 7.38 3.97
N PHE A 68 2.39 6.89 3.63
CA PHE A 68 2.72 6.51 2.25
C PHE A 68 1.83 5.35 1.75
N LEU A 69 1.58 4.35 2.60
CA LEU A 69 0.68 3.24 2.27
C LEU A 69 -0.75 3.71 1.98
N LEU A 70 -1.25 4.64 2.80
CA LEU A 70 -2.57 5.23 2.61
C LEU A 70 -2.65 6.04 1.30
N MET A 71 -1.61 6.83 1.00
CA MET A 71 -1.52 7.60 -0.23
C MET A 71 -1.55 6.69 -1.47
N VAL A 72 -0.77 5.60 -1.47
CA VAL A 72 -0.78 4.60 -2.55
C VAL A 72 -2.18 3.99 -2.69
N ALA A 73 -2.81 3.61 -1.58
CA ALA A 73 -4.14 3.01 -1.60
C ALA A 73 -5.20 3.96 -2.18
N ILE A 74 -5.16 5.25 -1.82
CA ILE A 74 -6.05 6.28 -2.37
C ILE A 74 -5.87 6.42 -3.88
N VAL A 75 -4.61 6.50 -4.35
CA VAL A 75 -4.29 6.64 -5.78
C VAL A 75 -4.76 5.41 -6.56
N VAL A 76 -4.46 4.20 -6.08
CA VAL A 76 -4.91 2.95 -6.70
C VAL A 76 -6.43 2.89 -6.74
N GLY A 77 -7.10 3.27 -5.65
CA GLY A 77 -8.56 3.36 -5.61
C GLY A 77 -9.12 4.32 -6.65
N LEU A 78 -8.50 5.48 -6.85
CA LEU A 78 -8.91 6.45 -7.88
C LEU A 78 -8.72 5.88 -9.28
N VAL A 79 -7.55 5.31 -9.58
CA VAL A 79 -7.26 4.68 -10.88
C VAL A 79 -8.26 3.56 -11.16
N GLY A 80 -8.52 2.69 -10.18
CA GLY A 80 -9.50 1.61 -10.32
C GLY A 80 -10.93 2.12 -10.55
N LEU A 81 -11.32 3.22 -9.92
CA LEU A 81 -12.61 3.87 -10.19
C LEU A 81 -12.67 4.42 -11.62
N LEU A 82 -11.62 5.11 -12.08
CA LEU A 82 -11.56 5.69 -13.43
C LEU A 82 -11.70 4.62 -14.51
N ILE A 83 -10.96 3.51 -14.38
CA ILE A 83 -11.05 2.36 -15.30
C ILE A 83 -12.48 1.81 -15.33
N LYS A 84 -13.12 1.65 -14.17
CA LYS A 84 -14.51 1.14 -14.08
C LYS A 84 -15.51 2.09 -14.77
N VAL A 85 -15.35 3.39 -14.57
CA VAL A 85 -16.22 4.41 -15.19
C VAL A 85 -16.05 4.42 -16.71
N GLN A 86 -14.81 4.34 -17.21
CA GLN A 86 -14.54 4.25 -18.65
C GLN A 86 -15.12 2.97 -19.25
N SER A 87 -14.93 1.82 -18.60
CA SER A 87 -15.50 0.54 -19.06
C SER A 87 -17.02 0.59 -19.19
N LYS A 88 -17.72 1.25 -18.25
CA LYS A 88 -19.18 1.43 -18.31
C LYS A 88 -19.63 2.37 -19.44
N ARG A 89 -18.76 3.24 -19.95
CA ARG A 89 -19.07 4.17 -21.06
C ARG A 89 -18.94 3.49 -22.43
N HIS A 90 -18.14 2.42 -22.53
CA HIS A 90 -17.90 1.67 -23.76
C HIS A 90 -18.80 0.43 -23.92
N ARG A 91 -19.68 0.17 -22.95
CA ARG A 91 -20.78 -0.81 -23.02
C ARG A 91 -22.10 -0.08 -23.14
#